data_AF-A0A7J8FZL1-F1
#
_entry.id   AF-A0A7J8FZL1-F1
#
_cell.length_a   1.000
_cell.length_b   1.000
_cell.length_c   1.000
_cell.angle_alpha   90.00
_cell.angle_beta   90.00
_cell.angle_gamma   90.00
#
_symmetry.space_group_name_H-M   'P 1'
#
loop_
_entity.id
_entity.type
_entity.pdbx_description
1 polymer ?
#
loop_
_entity_poly.entity_id
_entity_poly.type
_entity_poly.pdbx_seq_one_letter_code
_entity_poly.pdbx_strand_id
1 'polypeptide(L)'
;MYREQNRTRSMPCPQSHLDSFRFLKYNIISASKFTSSNCPLLVQRHNVIPGIFLMYIQGKLLFANFIFNGYGTSAKDIQKQIVKTRGDYHMGYFLPNDFKIRAQPISCFGNVRYTSVKTETKQQ
;
A
#
# COMPACT_ATOMS: atom_id res chain seq x y z
N MET A 1 13.34 0.83 -11.49
CA MET A 1 12.22 1.75 -11.22
C MET A 1 12.21 2.79 -12.33
N TYR A 2 11.24 2.77 -13.23
CA TYR A 2 11.16 3.66 -14.41
C TYR A 2 10.69 5.09 -14.09
N ARG A 3 11.02 5.60 -12.90
CA ARG A 3 10.59 6.93 -12.46
C ARG A 3 11.38 8.03 -13.16
N GLU A 4 12.65 7.78 -13.46
CA GLU A 4 13.53 8.76 -14.12
C GLU A 4 13.14 8.99 -15.59
N GLN A 5 12.52 8.00 -16.25
CA GLN A 5 12.13 8.07 -17.66
C GLN A 5 10.68 8.56 -17.87
N ASN A 6 9.99 9.01 -16.82
CA ASN A 6 8.56 9.30 -16.85
C ASN A 6 8.20 10.67 -16.26
N ARG A 7 9.00 11.69 -16.58
CA ARG A 7 8.87 13.06 -16.02
C ARG A 7 7.67 13.86 -16.56
N THR A 8 7.08 13.49 -17.70
CA THR A 8 6.06 14.31 -18.40
C THR A 8 4.74 13.60 -18.70
N ARG A 9 4.52 12.37 -18.23
CA ARG A 9 3.31 11.62 -18.58
C ARG A 9 2.23 11.76 -17.51
N SER A 10 1.13 12.42 -17.87
CA SER A 10 -0.05 12.65 -17.03
C SER A 10 -1.09 11.52 -17.08
N MET A 11 -0.94 10.53 -18.00
CA MET A 11 -1.84 9.38 -18.14
C MET A 11 -1.08 8.07 -18.39
N PRO A 12 -1.64 6.90 -17.99
CA PRO A 12 -1.06 5.60 -18.32
C PRO A 12 -0.99 5.45 -19.83
N CYS A 13 0.23 5.44 -20.37
CA CYS A 13 0.45 5.32 -21.81
C CYS A 13 0.23 3.86 -22.27
N PRO A 14 -0.04 3.60 -23.56
CA PRO A 14 -0.23 2.24 -24.09
C PRO A 14 0.91 1.28 -23.73
N GLN A 15 2.14 1.76 -23.61
CA GLN A 15 3.31 0.98 -23.23
C GLN A 15 3.23 0.46 -21.78
N SER A 16 2.52 1.16 -20.89
CA SER A 16 2.30 0.73 -19.50
C SER A 16 1.37 -0.49 -19.39
N HIS A 17 0.74 -0.93 -20.49
CA HIS A 17 -0.03 -2.17 -20.51
C HIS A 17 0.87 -3.41 -20.31
N LEU A 18 2.15 -3.31 -20.69
CA LEU A 18 3.13 -4.39 -20.52
C LEU A 18 3.80 -4.37 -19.14
N ASP A 19 3.48 -3.38 -18.30
CA ASP A 19 4.04 -3.31 -16.96
C ASP A 19 3.53 -4.48 -16.11
N SER A 20 4.48 -5.23 -15.58
CA SER A 20 4.24 -6.37 -14.70
C SER A 20 3.38 -6.04 -13.47
N PHE A 21 3.50 -4.83 -12.95
CA PHE A 21 2.70 -4.32 -11.84
C PHE A 21 2.75 -2.79 -11.83
N ARG A 22 1.81 -2.16 -11.11
CA ARG A 22 1.78 -0.70 -10.93
C ARG A 22 1.78 -0.36 -9.44
N PHE A 23 2.54 0.65 -9.05
CA PHE A 23 2.50 1.20 -7.70
C PHE A 23 1.59 2.41 -7.65
N LEU A 24 0.66 2.41 -6.69
CA LEU A 24 -0.21 3.54 -6.39
C LEU A 24 0.08 3.99 -4.95
N LYS A 25 0.47 5.26 -4.79
CA LYS A 25 0.59 5.86 -3.46
C LYS A 25 -0.76 6.45 -3.06
N TYR A 26 -1.43 5.81 -2.11
CA TYR A 26 -2.66 6.33 -1.53
C TYR A 26 -2.35 7.26 -0.36
N ASN A 27 -2.63 8.56 -0.51
CA ASN A 27 -2.47 9.52 0.57
C ASN A 27 -3.77 9.63 1.37
N ILE A 28 -3.79 9.03 2.56
CA ILE A 28 -4.94 9.05 3.48
C ILE A 28 -5.33 10.48 3.88
N ILE A 29 -4.36 11.37 4.08
CA ILE A 29 -4.59 12.78 4.48
C ILE A 29 -5.25 13.57 3.34
N SER A 30 -4.76 13.40 2.11
CA SER A 30 -5.39 14.05 0.96
C SER A 30 -6.79 13.47 0.73
N ALA A 31 -6.94 12.15 0.81
CA ALA A 31 -8.22 11.50 0.62
C ALA A 31 -9.26 11.95 1.66
N SER A 32 -8.88 12.15 2.92
CA SER A 32 -9.80 12.66 3.95
C SER A 32 -10.19 14.12 3.71
N LYS A 33 -9.31 14.94 3.13
CA LYS A 33 -9.62 16.33 2.78
C LYS A 33 -10.56 16.47 1.59
N PHE A 34 -10.40 15.60 0.58
CA PHE A 34 -11.13 15.72 -0.69
C PHE A 34 -12.37 14.81 -0.80
N THR A 35 -12.58 13.92 0.17
CA THR A 35 -13.79 13.09 0.24
C THR A 35 -14.73 13.71 1.26
N SER A 36 -16.02 13.87 0.93
CA SER A 36 -17.04 14.37 1.86
C SER A 36 -17.32 13.45 3.06
N SER A 37 -16.70 12.27 3.09
CA SER A 37 -16.79 11.30 4.18
C SER A 37 -15.68 11.52 5.21
N ASN A 38 -16.03 11.38 6.48
CA ASN A 38 -15.09 11.47 7.61
C ASN A 38 -13.98 10.40 7.57
N CYS A 39 -14.18 9.31 6.81
CA CYS A 39 -13.20 8.25 6.61
C CYS A 39 -12.86 8.08 5.11
N PRO A 40 -11.57 8.04 4.74
CA PRO A 40 -11.15 7.61 3.41
C PRO A 40 -11.54 6.16 3.14
N LEU A 41 -11.89 5.84 1.89
CA LEU A 41 -12.43 4.54 1.46
C LEU A 41 -11.58 3.34 1.93
N LEU A 42 -10.26 3.39 1.75
CA LEU A 42 -9.38 2.26 2.11
C LEU A 42 -9.24 2.08 3.62
N VAL A 43 -9.39 3.16 4.39
CA VAL A 43 -9.44 3.10 5.86
C VAL A 43 -10.74 2.45 6.29
N GLN A 44 -11.87 2.88 5.73
CA GLN A 44 -13.19 2.32 6.05
C GLN A 44 -13.31 0.83 5.69
N ARG A 45 -12.81 0.44 4.50
CA ARG A 45 -12.98 -0.93 4.00
C ARG A 45 -12.03 -1.94 4.64
N HIS A 46 -10.76 -1.57 4.83
CA HIS A 46 -9.71 -2.52 5.21
C HIS A 46 -9.00 -2.16 6.52
N ASN A 47 -9.40 -1.08 7.21
CA ASN A 47 -8.70 -0.54 8.38
C ASN A 47 -7.21 -0.26 8.09
N VAL A 48 -6.95 0.34 6.93
CA VAL A 48 -5.59 0.63 6.46
C VAL A 48 -4.95 1.73 7.27
N ILE A 49 -3.72 1.49 7.70
CA ILE A 49 -2.86 2.46 8.36
C ILE A 49 -1.64 2.78 7.49
N PRO A 50 -1.01 3.97 7.64
CA PRO A 50 0.20 4.30 6.87
C PRO A 50 1.27 3.21 7.00
N GLY A 51 1.87 2.83 5.86
CA GLY A 51 2.90 1.78 5.80
C GLY A 51 2.37 0.39 5.44
N ILE A 52 1.05 0.17 5.47
CA ILE A 52 0.43 -1.04 4.92
C ILE A 52 0.52 -1.04 3.40
N PHE A 53 0.77 -2.22 2.83
CA PHE A 53 0.67 -2.48 1.40
C PHE A 53 -0.56 -3.32 1.11
N LEU A 54 -1.33 -2.89 0.10
CA LEU A 54 -2.40 -3.67 -0.49
C LEU A 54 -1.97 -4.12 -1.89
N MET A 55 -2.13 -5.40 -2.21
CA MET A 55 -1.87 -5.93 -3.54
C MET A 55 -3.13 -6.53 -4.14
N TYR A 56 -3.49 -6.03 -5.32
CA TYR A 56 -4.66 -6.47 -6.07
C TYR A 56 -4.25 -7.06 -7.41
N ILE A 57 -4.93 -8.13 -7.82
CA ILE A 57 -4.85 -8.72 -9.16
C ILE A 57 -6.27 -8.98 -9.65
N GLN A 58 -6.62 -8.45 -10.82
CA GLN A 58 -7.97 -8.54 -11.42
C GLN A 58 -9.11 -8.21 -10.42
N GLY A 59 -8.93 -7.17 -9.61
CA GLY A 59 -9.92 -6.73 -8.62
C GLY A 59 -9.99 -7.56 -7.33
N LYS A 60 -9.25 -8.67 -7.24
CA LYS A 60 -9.15 -9.48 -6.02
C LYS A 60 -8.03 -8.98 -5.12
N LEU A 61 -8.24 -8.99 -3.81
CA LEU A 61 -7.22 -8.66 -2.81
C LEU A 61 -6.42 -9.92 -2.46
N LEU A 62 -5.09 -9.85 -2.50
CA LEU A 62 -4.23 -11.00 -2.21
C LEU A 62 -3.31 -10.78 -1.02
N PHE A 63 -2.92 -9.53 -0.77
CA PHE A 63 -2.05 -9.18 0.33
C PHE A 63 -2.48 -7.86 0.95
N ALA A 64 -2.54 -7.84 2.28
CA ALA A 64 -2.91 -6.66 3.08
C ALA A 64 -2.15 -6.67 4.41
N ASN A 65 -0.87 -6.28 4.39
CA ASN A 65 -0.05 -6.18 5.58
C ASN A 65 1.16 -5.25 5.38
N PHE A 66 1.95 -5.05 6.43
CA PHE A 66 3.27 -4.46 6.36
C PHE A 66 4.24 -5.38 5.64
N ILE A 67 4.98 -4.82 4.68
CA ILE A 67 6.15 -5.50 4.08
C ILE A 67 7.41 -5.17 4.88
N PHE A 68 7.50 -3.92 5.36
CA PHE A 68 8.63 -3.43 6.13
C PHE A 68 8.35 -3.60 7.62
N ASN A 69 8.75 -4.74 8.17
CA ASN A 69 8.56 -5.11 9.57
C ASN A 69 9.81 -4.88 10.45
N GLY A 70 10.78 -4.09 9.97
CA GLY A 70 12.03 -3.80 10.68
C GLY A 70 13.18 -4.77 10.42
N TYR A 71 12.93 -5.93 9.79
CA TYR A 71 13.98 -6.89 9.41
C TYR A 71 14.52 -6.70 7.99
N GLY A 72 13.79 -5.97 7.15
CA GLY A 72 14.19 -5.61 5.80
C GLY A 72 13.35 -4.44 5.30
N THR A 73 14.02 -3.40 4.78
CA THR A 73 13.41 -2.19 4.20
C THR A 73 13.76 -2.04 2.73
N SER A 74 14.23 -3.12 2.10
CA SER A 74 14.77 -3.08 0.74
C SER A 74 13.67 -3.19 -0.31
N ALA A 75 13.91 -2.62 -1.50
CA ALA A 75 13.13 -2.92 -2.69
C ALA A 75 13.06 -4.43 -3.00
N LYS A 76 14.07 -5.20 -2.59
CA LYS A 76 14.09 -6.67 -2.73
C LYS A 76 12.95 -7.33 -1.96
N ASP A 77 12.57 -6.80 -0.80
CA ASP A 77 11.51 -7.39 0.02
C ASP A 77 10.13 -7.17 -0.60
N ILE A 78 9.93 -5.98 -1.20
CA ILE A 78 8.74 -5.72 -2.01
C ILE A 78 8.69 -6.68 -3.21
N GLN A 79 9.81 -6.87 -3.92
CA GLN A 79 9.86 -7.79 -5.07
C GLN A 79 9.54 -9.23 -4.67
N LYS A 80 10.11 -9.72 -3.55
CA LYS A 80 9.78 -11.04 -3.00
C LYS A 80 8.28 -11.17 -2.70
N GLN A 81 7.68 -10.16 -2.07
CA GLN A 81 6.25 -10.18 -1.77
C GLN A 81 5.39 -10.14 -3.04
N ILE A 82 5.80 -9.41 -4.09
CA ILE A 82 5.09 -9.40 -5.38
C ILE A 82 5.14 -10.79 -6.03
N VAL A 83 6.31 -11.43 -6.08
CA VAL A 83 6.45 -12.78 -6.65
C VAL A 83 5.61 -13.79 -5.88
N LYS A 84 5.64 -13.75 -4.55
CA LYS A 84 4.79 -14.60 -3.69
C LYS A 84 3.31 -14.39 -3.99
N THR A 85 2.86 -13.13 -3.99
CA THR A 85 1.46 -12.76 -4.25
C THR A 85 0.98 -13.23 -5.62
N ARG A 86 1.86 -13.21 -6.63
CA ARG A 86 1.55 -13.81 -7.94
C ARG A 86 1.41 -15.33 -7.85
N GLY A 87 2.28 -16.02 -7.13
CA GLY A 87 2.12 -17.46 -6.89
C GLY A 87 0.77 -17.78 -6.23
N ASP A 88 0.43 -17.03 -5.17
CA ASP A 88 -0.84 -17.16 -4.45
C ASP A 88 -2.06 -16.96 -5.38
N TYR A 89 -1.98 -16.00 -6.33
CA TYR A 89 -3.02 -15.80 -7.35
C TYR A 89 -3.25 -17.03 -8.22
N HIS A 90 -2.17 -17.64 -8.73
CA HIS A 90 -2.26 -18.81 -9.61
C HIS A 90 -2.79 -20.03 -8.85
N MET A 91 -2.53 -20.12 -7.54
CA MET A 91 -3.06 -21.15 -6.66
C MET A 91 -4.50 -20.90 -6.22
N GLY A 92 -5.10 -19.75 -6.56
CA GLY A 92 -6.46 -19.39 -6.16
C GLY A 92 -6.59 -18.89 -4.72
N TYR A 93 -5.50 -18.51 -4.07
CA TYR A 93 -5.51 -17.97 -2.71
C TYR A 93 -5.81 -16.48 -2.75
N PHE A 94 -6.99 -16.10 -2.25
CA PHE A 94 -7.45 -14.72 -2.18
C PHE A 94 -7.87 -14.37 -0.76
N LEU A 95 -7.67 -13.11 -0.39
CA LEU A 95 -8.26 -12.56 0.82
C LEU A 95 -9.73 -12.17 0.54
N PRO A 96 -10.60 -12.24 1.55
CA PRO A 96 -11.96 -11.71 1.45
C PRO A 96 -11.96 -10.24 1.00
N ASN A 97 -12.98 -9.86 0.23
CA ASN A 97 -13.13 -8.50 -0.30
C ASN A 97 -13.27 -7.42 0.80
N ASP A 98 -13.67 -7.82 1.99
CA ASP A 98 -13.89 -7.03 3.20
C ASP A 98 -12.85 -7.33 4.29
N PHE A 99 -11.73 -7.98 3.93
CA PHE A 99 -10.66 -8.31 4.87
C PHE A 99 -10.19 -7.06 5.62
N LYS A 100 -10.30 -7.07 6.96
CA LYS A 100 -9.86 -5.98 7.82
C LYS A 100 -8.53 -6.33 8.46
N ILE A 101 -7.60 -5.39 8.38
CA ILE A 101 -6.30 -5.52 9.02
C ILE A 101 -6.50 -5.34 10.52
N ARG A 102 -6.00 -6.30 11.31
CA ARG A 102 -5.95 -6.24 12.78
C ARG A 102 -4.84 -5.29 13.25
N ALA A 103 -4.77 -4.11 12.66
CA ALA A 103 -3.99 -3.01 13.20
C ALA A 103 -4.87 -2.27 14.21
N GLN A 104 -4.24 -1.65 15.23
CA GLN A 104 -4.93 -0.72 16.12
C GLN A 104 -5.76 0.24 15.26
N PRO A 105 -7.09 0.30 15.45
CA PRO A 105 -7.94 1.05 14.56
C PRO A 105 -7.53 2.53 14.60
N ILE A 106 -7.29 3.11 13.43
CA ILE A 106 -7.31 4.57 13.33
C ILE A 106 -8.77 4.94 13.54
N SER A 107 -9.11 5.45 14.71
CA SER A 107 -10.41 6.08 14.92
C SER A 107 -10.56 7.16 13.86
N CYS A 108 -11.56 7.04 12.99
CA CYS A 108 -11.91 8.13 12.10
C CYS A 108 -12.44 9.27 12.95
N PHE A 109 -11.57 10.16 13.46
CA PHE A 109 -11.78 11.58 13.74
C PHE A 109 -10.59 12.19 14.51
N GLY A 110 -10.20 13.40 14.08
CA GLY A 110 -9.59 14.45 14.92
C GLY A 110 -8.14 14.26 15.37
N ASN A 111 -7.23 15.05 14.78
CA ASN A 111 -5.83 15.23 15.19
C ASN A 111 -4.93 13.99 15.05
N VAL A 112 -4.38 13.83 13.85
CA VAL A 112 -3.29 12.88 13.61
C VAL A 112 -2.01 13.37 14.30
N ARG A 113 -1.78 12.94 15.54
CA ARG A 113 -0.43 12.92 16.11
C ARG A 113 0.26 11.66 15.60
N TYR A 114 1.02 11.81 14.53
CA TYR A 114 2.01 10.80 14.17
C TYR A 114 3.10 10.83 15.24
N THR A 115 3.20 9.80 16.08
CA THR A 115 4.43 9.55 16.83
C THR A 115 5.46 9.05 15.82
N SER A 116 6.37 9.94 15.41
CA SER A 116 7.61 9.53 14.76
C SER A 116 8.29 8.49 15.62
N VAL A 117 8.36 7.25 15.14
CA VAL A 117 9.32 6.28 15.66
C VAL A 117 10.69 6.87 15.32
N LYS A 118 11.40 7.38 16.32
CA LYS A 118 12.79 7.82 16.17
C LYS A 118 13.59 6.58 15.75
N THR A 119 14.01 6.52 14.50
CA THR A 119 15.20 5.76 14.14
C THR A 119 16.39 6.45 14.79
N GLU A 120 16.87 5.88 15.90
CA GLU A 120 18.17 6.21 16.45
C GLU A 120 19.24 5.75 15.47
N THR A 121 19.79 6.69 14.70
CA THR A 121 21.08 6.54 14.05
C THR A 121 22.15 6.45 15.14
N LYS A 122 22.63 5.23 15.43
CA LYS A 122 23.95 5.07 16.07
C LYS A 122 25.01 5.55 15.08
N GLN A 123 25.57 6.73 15.33
CA GLN A 123 26.80 7.19 14.71
C GLN A 123 27.94 6.30 15.22
N GLN A 124 28.76 5.84 14.28
CA GLN A 124 30.06 5.20 14.52
C GLN A 124 31.13 6.18 14.05
#